data_AF-A0A800AII9-F1
#
_entry.id   AF-A0A800AII9-F1
#
_cell.length_a   1.000
_cell.length_b   1.000
_cell.length_c   1.000
_cell.angle_alpha   90.00
_cell.angle_beta   90.00
_cell.angle_gamma   90.00
#
_symmetry.space_group_name_H-M   'P 1'
#
loop_
_entity.id
_entity.type
_entity.pdbx_description
1 polymer ?
#
loop_
_entity_poly.entity_id
_entity_poly.type
_entity_poly.pdbx_seq_one_letter_code
_entity_poly.pdbx_strand_id
1 'polypeptide(L)'
;MGVWHKRNWYFSVPSSRAEVIVNTSYVENNNRRSKPFRVSEFEDVLAELKGVVERIRDIQQCLVEANLLLVAGIAKQFAFRDYPLSFLDLMQEGSIGLMRAIYKFRLEKGHRFSTYATWWIRQAMRRADE
;
A
#
# COMPACT_ATOMS: atom_id res chain seq x y z
N MET A 1 -36.28 -25.10 8.77
CA MET A 1 -36.21 -24.11 9.87
C MET A 1 -34.96 -24.43 10.67
N GLY A 2 -33.80 -23.81 10.51
CA GLY A 2 -33.53 -22.39 10.40
C GLY A 2 -33.07 -21.92 11.77
N VAL A 3 -31.77 -22.04 12.08
CA VAL A 3 -31.12 -21.16 13.06
C VAL A 3 -29.65 -20.96 12.66
N TRP A 4 -29.38 -19.81 12.05
CA TRP A 4 -28.05 -19.23 11.93
C TRP A 4 -27.76 -18.50 13.23
N HIS A 5 -26.71 -18.88 13.98
CA HIS A 5 -26.22 -18.05 15.08
C HIS A 5 -24.85 -17.46 14.78
N LYS A 6 -24.83 -16.14 14.98
CA LYS A 6 -23.87 -15.14 14.56
C LYS A 6 -22.45 -15.42 15.04
N ARG A 7 -21.50 -15.17 14.15
CA ARG A 7 -20.08 -14.99 14.45
C ARG A 7 -19.93 -13.83 15.43
N ASN A 8 -19.44 -14.14 16.62
CA ASN A 8 -19.07 -13.16 17.62
C ASN A 8 -17.55 -12.97 17.56
N TRP A 9 -17.08 -12.03 16.72
CA TRP A 9 -15.67 -11.64 16.68
C TRP A 9 -15.41 -10.60 17.77
N TYR A 10 -15.38 -11.01 19.03
CA TYR A 10 -14.76 -10.19 20.07
C TYR A 10 -13.24 -10.38 19.98
N PHE A 11 -12.56 -9.32 19.53
CA PHE A 11 -11.14 -9.12 19.78
C PHE A 11 -10.91 -9.06 21.29
N SER A 12 -10.61 -10.19 21.92
CA SER A 12 -9.83 -10.18 23.15
C SER A 12 -8.37 -10.02 22.73
N VAL A 13 -7.81 -8.83 22.95
CA VAL A 13 -6.36 -8.64 22.94
C VAL A 13 -5.84 -9.12 24.28
N PRO A 14 -5.06 -10.21 24.37
CA PRO A 14 -4.44 -10.60 25.62
C PRO A 14 -3.32 -9.60 25.95
N SER A 15 -3.50 -8.90 27.07
CA SER A 15 -2.46 -8.12 27.73
C SER A 15 -1.27 -9.01 28.06
N SER A 16 -0.08 -8.49 27.76
CA SER A 16 1.22 -8.94 28.27
C SER A 16 1.72 -10.31 27.74
N ARG A 17 2.69 -10.22 26.82
CA ARG A 17 3.65 -11.28 26.44
C ARG A 17 3.02 -12.49 25.71
N ALA A 18 2.48 -12.25 24.52
CA ALA A 18 2.14 -13.33 23.59
C ALA A 18 3.43 -13.93 23.00
N GLU A 19 3.76 -15.13 23.46
CA GLU A 19 4.69 -16.03 22.80
C GLU A 19 4.31 -16.15 21.33
N VAL A 20 5.26 -15.82 20.45
CA VAL A 20 5.16 -16.15 19.04
C VAL A 20 5.24 -17.66 18.94
N ILE A 21 4.10 -18.34 18.93
CA ILE A 21 4.02 -19.74 18.54
C ILE A 21 4.29 -19.77 17.03
N VAL A 22 5.58 -19.82 16.67
CA VAL A 22 5.99 -20.27 15.34
C VAL A 22 5.63 -21.75 15.30
N ASN A 23 4.57 -22.10 14.59
CA ASN A 23 4.24 -23.51 14.35
C ASN A 23 5.45 -24.17 13.68
N THR A 24 6.17 -24.96 14.48
CA THR A 24 7.40 -25.69 14.13
C THR A 24 7.18 -26.82 13.11
N SER A 25 6.00 -26.90 12.50
CA SER A 25 5.65 -27.90 11.49
C SER A 25 5.82 -27.42 10.04
N TYR A 26 6.10 -26.13 9.80
CA TYR A 26 6.39 -25.63 8.45
C TYR A 26 7.85 -25.87 7.99
N VAL A 27 8.74 -26.35 8.87
CA VAL A 27 10.19 -26.41 8.59
C VAL A 27 10.70 -27.83 8.27
N GLU A 28 9.91 -28.88 8.43
CA GLU A 28 10.41 -30.27 8.34
C GLU A 28 10.49 -30.89 6.93
N ASN A 29 10.22 -30.16 5.84
CA ASN A 29 10.19 -30.76 4.49
C ASN A 29 11.16 -30.17 3.46
N ASN A 30 12.31 -29.64 3.89
CA ASN A 30 13.36 -29.17 2.97
C ASN A 30 14.72 -29.84 3.18
N ASN A 31 14.73 -31.17 3.32
CA ASN A 31 15.94 -31.99 3.19
C ASN A 31 16.35 -32.17 1.70
N ARG A 32 16.35 -31.07 0.93
CA ARG A 32 17.19 -30.94 -0.26
C ARG A 32 18.37 -30.12 0.20
N ARG A 33 19.58 -30.68 0.18
CA ARG A 33 20.83 -29.96 0.42
C ARG A 33 20.82 -28.67 -0.41
N SER A 34 20.41 -27.56 0.18
CA SER A 34 20.61 -26.24 -0.40
C SER A 34 22.11 -26.10 -0.50
N LYS A 35 22.64 -25.99 -1.73
CA LYS A 35 24.06 -25.70 -1.94
C LYS A 35 24.42 -24.54 -1.00
N PRO A 36 25.53 -24.63 -0.25
CA PRO A 36 25.98 -23.50 0.56
C PRO A 36 26.15 -22.32 -0.39
N PHE A 37 25.26 -21.34 -0.25
CA PHE A 37 25.27 -20.14 -1.06
C PHE A 37 26.55 -19.39 -0.72
N ARG A 38 27.38 -19.10 -1.72
CA ARG A 38 28.64 -18.39 -1.47
C ARG A 38 28.31 -16.95 -1.10
N VAL A 39 29.09 -16.33 -0.22
CA VAL A 39 28.90 -14.91 0.15
C VAL A 39 28.89 -14.02 -1.11
N SER A 40 29.70 -14.33 -2.12
CA SER A 40 29.69 -13.62 -3.41
C SER A 40 28.36 -13.71 -4.15
N GLU A 41 27.69 -14.87 -4.13
CA GLU A 41 26.39 -15.06 -4.78
C GLU A 41 25.30 -14.22 -4.07
N PHE A 42 25.47 -13.94 -2.77
CA PHE A 42 24.57 -13.07 -2.00
C PHE A 42 24.76 -11.60 -2.33
N GLU A 43 26.00 -11.15 -2.46
CA GLU A 43 26.29 -9.77 -2.89
C GLU A 43 25.73 -9.47 -4.28
N ASP A 44 25.82 -10.44 -5.21
CA ASP A 44 25.28 -10.29 -6.56
C ASP A 44 23.74 -10.14 -6.53
N VAL A 45 23.04 -10.98 -5.76
CA VAL A 45 21.58 -10.89 -5.59
C VAL A 45 21.17 -9.58 -4.91
N LEU A 46 21.92 -9.14 -3.90
CA LEU A 46 21.66 -7.86 -3.23
C LEU A 46 21.84 -6.67 -4.17
N ALA A 47 22.87 -6.69 -5.01
CA ALA A 47 23.11 -5.66 -6.02
C ALA A 47 21.97 -5.62 -7.05
N GLU A 48 21.51 -6.78 -7.51
CA GLU A 48 20.37 -6.87 -8.43
C GLU A 48 19.08 -6.32 -7.81
N LEU A 49 18.77 -6.72 -6.57
CA LEU A 49 17.59 -6.26 -5.84
C LEU A 49 17.58 -4.74 -5.65
N LYS A 50 18.72 -4.15 -5.26
CA LYS A 50 18.87 -2.70 -5.16
C LYS A 50 18.57 -2.02 -6.50
N GLY A 51 19.09 -2.56 -7.60
CA GLY A 51 18.82 -2.04 -8.94
C GLY A 51 17.34 -2.12 -9.33
N VAL A 52 16.63 -3.18 -8.96
CA VAL A 52 15.19 -3.31 -9.19
C VAL A 52 14.40 -2.28 -8.37
N VAL A 53 14.77 -2.09 -7.10
CA VAL A 53 14.08 -1.14 -6.19
C VAL A 53 14.19 0.29 -6.71
N GLU A 54 15.37 0.73 -7.14
CA GLU A 54 15.54 2.08 -7.71
C GLU A 54 14.71 2.27 -8.99
N ARG A 55 14.71 1.29 -9.90
CA ARG A 55 13.84 1.37 -11.10
C ARG A 55 12.36 1.45 -10.75
N ILE A 56 11.90 0.72 -9.74
CA ILE A 56 10.51 0.80 -9.28
C ILE A 56 10.21 2.19 -8.75
N ARG A 57 11.14 2.78 -7.99
CA ARG A 57 11.00 4.13 -7.44
C ARG A 57 10.88 5.18 -8.55
N ASP A 58 11.73 5.11 -9.57
CA ASP A 58 11.68 6.02 -10.71
C ASP A 58 10.36 5.92 -11.46
N ILE A 59 9.88 4.69 -11.71
CA ILE A 59 8.59 4.46 -12.35
C ILE A 59 7.44 5.03 -11.52
N GLN A 60 7.45 4.83 -10.20
CA GLN A 60 6.45 5.40 -9.31
C GLN A 60 6.45 6.93 -9.37
N GLN A 61 7.62 7.55 -9.38
CA GLN A 61 7.75 9.00 -9.49
C GLN A 61 7.16 9.51 -10.81
N CYS A 62 7.50 8.88 -11.95
CA CYS A 62 6.91 9.25 -13.24
C CYS A 62 5.38 9.08 -13.26
N LEU A 63 4.85 8.03 -12.62
CA LEU A 63 3.41 7.82 -12.51
C LEU A 63 2.72 8.87 -11.64
N VAL A 64 3.35 9.32 -10.56
CA VAL A 64 2.85 10.42 -9.73
C VAL A 64 2.81 11.69 -10.57
N GLU A 65 3.93 12.07 -11.19
CA GLU A 65 4.06 13.28 -11.99
C GLU A 65 3.04 13.34 -13.13
N ALA A 66 2.85 12.24 -13.85
CA ALA A 66 1.86 12.13 -14.93
C ALA A 66 0.41 12.34 -14.46
N ASN A 67 0.12 12.16 -13.16
CA ASN A 67 -1.22 12.24 -12.60
C ASN A 67 -1.41 13.41 -11.61
N LEU A 68 -0.43 14.33 -11.46
CA LEU A 68 -0.57 15.49 -10.57
C LEU A 68 -1.76 16.39 -10.95
N LEU A 69 -2.09 16.52 -12.24
CA LEU A 69 -3.24 17.31 -12.68
C LEU A 69 -4.58 16.71 -12.22
N LEU A 70 -4.67 15.38 -12.08
CA LEU A 70 -5.86 14.73 -11.50
C LEU A 70 -6.02 15.13 -10.04
N VAL A 71 -4.92 15.15 -9.27
CA VAL A 71 -4.92 15.56 -7.86
C VAL A 71 -5.34 17.03 -7.76
N ALA A 72 -4.76 17.91 -8.57
CA ALA A 72 -5.09 19.33 -8.60
C ALA A 72 -6.57 19.59 -8.94
N GLY A 73 -7.11 18.87 -9.93
CA GLY A 73 -8.52 18.97 -10.29
C GLY A 73 -9.45 18.57 -9.14
N ILE A 74 -9.11 17.53 -8.38
CA ILE A 74 -9.89 17.09 -7.21
C ILE A 74 -9.70 18.07 -6.04
N ALA A 75 -8.47 18.46 -5.73
CA ALA A 75 -8.15 19.41 -4.64
C ALA A 75 -8.89 20.73 -4.80
N LYS A 76 -9.00 21.23 -6.04
CA LYS A 76 -9.73 22.45 -6.36
C LYS A 76 -11.21 22.35 -5.98
N GLN A 77 -11.84 21.18 -6.17
CA GLN A 77 -13.24 20.96 -5.76
C GLN A 77 -13.43 20.98 -4.24
N PHE A 78 -12.42 20.61 -3.46
CA PHE A 78 -12.45 20.66 -2.00
C PHE A 78 -12.19 22.07 -1.49
N ALA A 79 -11.23 22.79 -2.08
CA ALA A 79 -10.94 24.19 -1.74
C ALA A 79 -12.14 25.12 -1.96
N PHE A 80 -12.97 24.87 -2.98
CA PHE A 80 -14.20 25.65 -3.23
C PHE A 80 -15.38 25.34 -2.29
N ARG A 81 -15.22 24.42 -1.34
CA ARG A 81 -16.28 24.01 -0.39
C ARG A 81 -16.02 24.49 1.04
N ASP A 82 -15.23 25.56 1.19
CA ASP A 82 -14.84 26.13 2.49
C ASP A 82 -14.18 25.12 3.45
N TYR A 83 -13.37 24.21 2.91
CA TYR A 83 -12.51 23.35 3.72
C TYR A 83 -11.46 24.19 4.47
N PRO A 84 -11.10 23.83 5.72
CA PRO A 84 -10.16 24.61 6.53
C PRO A 84 -8.71 24.51 6.04
N LEU A 85 -8.39 23.47 5.26
CA LEU A 85 -7.06 23.23 4.71
C LEU A 85 -6.79 24.08 3.48
N SER A 86 -5.54 24.56 3.36
CA SER A 86 -5.12 25.29 2.16
C SER A 86 -5.11 24.38 0.92
N PHE A 87 -5.17 24.98 -0.27
CA PHE A 87 -5.06 24.22 -1.52
C PHE A 87 -3.77 23.40 -1.60
N LEU A 88 -2.65 23.93 -1.08
CA LEU A 88 -1.36 23.23 -1.06
C LEU A 88 -1.38 22.03 -0.10
N ASP A 89 -2.05 22.15 1.03
CA ASP A 89 -2.18 21.03 1.99
C ASP A 89 -3.08 19.94 1.39
N LEU A 90 -4.20 20.31 0.78
CA LEU A 90 -5.06 19.37 0.05
C LEU A 90 -4.31 18.67 -1.09
N MET A 91 -3.46 19.40 -1.82
CA MET A 91 -2.60 18.83 -2.86
C MET A 91 -1.61 17.81 -2.31
N GLN A 92 -0.99 18.09 -1.17
CA GLN A 92 -0.05 17.17 -0.52
C GLN A 92 -0.77 15.90 -0.06
N GLU A 93 -1.87 16.04 0.67
CA GLU A 93 -2.69 14.91 1.13
C GLU A 93 -3.23 14.08 -0.03
N GLY A 94 -3.71 14.76 -1.08
CA GLY A 94 -4.13 14.13 -2.33
C GLY A 94 -3.02 13.34 -3.01
N SER A 95 -1.79 13.87 -3.01
CA SER A 95 -0.62 13.20 -3.59
C SER A 95 -0.24 11.95 -2.79
N ILE A 96 -0.39 11.97 -1.46
CA ILE A 96 -0.24 10.77 -0.62
C ILE A 96 -1.31 9.72 -0.96
N GLY A 97 -2.56 10.15 -1.16
CA GLY A 97 -3.64 9.30 -1.65
C GLY A 97 -3.32 8.67 -3.01
N LEU A 98 -2.78 9.45 -3.95
CA LEU A 98 -2.36 8.97 -5.27
C LEU A 98 -1.24 7.92 -5.16
N MET A 99 -0.21 8.15 -4.34
CA MET A 99 0.87 7.17 -4.11
C MET A 99 0.33 5.84 -3.58
N ARG A 100 -0.63 5.88 -2.65
CA ARG A 100 -1.32 4.67 -2.15
C ARG A 100 -2.10 3.96 -3.25
N ALA A 101 -2.73 4.71 -4.15
CA ALA A 101 -3.43 4.14 -5.30
C ALA A 101 -2.46 3.44 -6.25
N ILE A 102 -1.31 4.07 -6.58
CA ILE A 102 -0.27 3.49 -7.44
C ILE A 102 0.22 2.16 -6.86
N TYR A 103 0.52 2.12 -5.56
CA TYR A 103 1.02 0.92 -4.88
C TYR A 103 0.02 -0.26 -4.91
N LYS A 104 -1.29 0.02 -4.86
CA LYS A 104 -2.34 -1.01 -4.75
C LYS A 104 -3.02 -1.34 -6.08
N PHE A 105 -2.77 -0.57 -7.13
CA PHE A 105 -3.47 -0.72 -8.39
C PHE A 105 -3.08 -2.02 -9.09
N ARG A 106 -4.07 -2.68 -9.70
CA ARG A 106 -3.88 -3.89 -10.50
C ARG A 106 -4.59 -3.74 -11.82
N LEU A 107 -3.83 -3.72 -12.91
CA LEU A 107 -4.34 -3.62 -14.28
C LEU A 107 -5.26 -4.79 -14.65
N GLU A 108 -5.00 -5.98 -14.11
CA GLU A 108 -5.78 -7.22 -14.32
C GLU A 108 -7.26 -7.08 -13.98
N LYS A 109 -7.63 -6.11 -13.13
CA LYS A 109 -9.03 -5.89 -12.72
C LYS A 109 -9.85 -5.11 -13.75
N GLY A 110 -9.25 -4.63 -14.84
CA GLY A 110 -9.96 -3.99 -15.96
C GLY A 110 -10.52 -2.60 -15.71
N HIS A 111 -10.20 -1.95 -14.59
CA HIS A 111 -10.60 -0.58 -14.31
C HIS A 111 -9.53 0.42 -14.74
N ARG A 112 -9.94 1.59 -15.26
CA ARG A 112 -9.02 2.69 -15.54
C ARG A 112 -8.38 3.19 -14.24
N PHE A 113 -7.09 3.48 -14.30
CA PHE A 113 -6.33 3.95 -13.14
C PHE A 113 -6.92 5.22 -12.52
N SER A 114 -7.31 6.21 -13.33
CA SER A 114 -7.89 7.48 -12.86
C SER A 114 -9.15 7.28 -12.01
N THR A 115 -10.00 6.30 -12.38
CA THR A 115 -11.19 5.94 -11.62
C THR A 115 -10.83 5.40 -10.24
N TYR A 116 -9.84 4.51 -10.16
CA TYR A 116 -9.37 3.96 -8.89
C TYR A 116 -8.69 5.01 -8.01
N ALA A 117 -7.79 5.81 -8.59
CA ALA A 117 -7.04 6.84 -7.89
C ALA A 117 -7.94 7.92 -7.29
N THR A 118 -9.03 8.29 -7.99
CA THR A 118 -10.00 9.28 -7.50
C THR A 118 -10.53 8.95 -6.11
N TRP A 119 -10.82 7.67 -5.81
CA TRP A 119 -11.31 7.28 -4.48
C TRP A 119 -10.25 7.51 -3.40
N TRP A 120 -9.01 7.08 -3.65
CA TRP A 120 -7.91 7.25 -2.69
C TRP A 120 -7.51 8.71 -2.46
N ILE A 121 -7.51 9.53 -3.52
CA ILE A 121 -7.22 10.96 -3.42
C ILE A 121 -8.27 11.65 -2.54
N ARG A 122 -9.56 11.42 -2.82
CA ARG A 122 -10.66 12.00 -2.03
C ARG A 122 -10.65 11.50 -0.59
N GLN A 123 -10.33 10.24 -0.37
CA GLN A 123 -10.24 9.67 0.97
C GLN A 123 -9.12 10.33 1.77
N ALA A 124 -7.93 10.52 1.19
CA ALA A 124 -6.82 11.16 1.88
C ALA A 124 -7.16 12.59 2.31
N MET A 125 -7.71 13.40 1.40
CA MET A 125 -8.13 14.77 1.71
C MET A 125 -9.18 14.85 2.81
N ARG A 126 -10.19 13.95 2.80
CA ARG A 126 -11.21 13.92 3.87
C ARG A 126 -10.64 13.56 5.22
N ARG A 127 -9.68 12.63 5.27
CA ARG A 127 -9.07 12.19 6.53
C ARG A 127 -8.10 13.22 7.12
N ALA A 128 -7.62 14.16 6.33
CA ALA A 128 -6.76 15.24 6.82
C ALA A 128 -7.55 16.37 7.52
N ASP A 129 -8.87 16.39 7.32
CA ASP A 129 -9.81 17.32 7.93
C ASP A 129 -10.44 16.77 9.23
N GLU A 130 -10.32 15.45 9.47
CA GLU A 130 -10.76 14.76 10.69
C GLU A 130 -9.70 14.80 11.80
#